data_AF-E2BQA6-F1
#
_entry.id   AF-E2BQA6-F1
#
_cell.length_a   1.000
_cell.length_b   1.000
_cell.length_c   1.000
_cell.angle_alpha   90.00
_cell.angle_beta   90.00
_cell.angle_gamma   90.00
#
_symmetry.space_group_name_H-M   'P 1'
#
loop_
_entity.id
_entity.type
_entity.pdbx_description
1 polymer ?
#
loop_
_entity_poly.entity_id
_entity_poly.type
_entity_poly.pdbx_seq_one_letter_code
_entity_poly.pdbx_strand_id
1 'polypeptide(L)' 'IHAFNDICWEKCVDKPGSKLGGRTETCISNCVNRFIDVSFFVTNRFTQLLQSSV' A
#
# COMPACT_ATOMS: atom_id res chain seq x y z
N ILE A 1 7.04 6.36 -3.56
CA ILE A 1 6.26 6.30 -4.81
C ILE A 1 6.55 5.02 -5.60
N HIS A 2 7.79 4.73 -6.01
CA HIS A 2 8.10 3.56 -6.85
C HIS A 2 7.72 2.22 -6.19
N ALA A 3 8.06 2.03 -4.91
CA ALA A 3 7.69 0.82 -4.17
C ALA A 3 6.17 0.56 -4.16
N PHE A 4 5.34 1.59 -4.02
CA PHE A 4 3.88 1.43 -4.05
C PHE A 4 3.38 1.08 -5.45
N ASN A 5 3.98 1.70 -6.46
CA ASN A 5 3.64 1.40 -7.85
C ASN A 5 3.93 -0.06 -8.17
N ASP A 6 5.12 -0.57 -7.84
CA ASP A 6 5.51 -1.94 -8.17
C ASP A 6 4.64 -2.96 -7.42
N ILE A 7 4.45 -2.78 -6.10
CA ILE A 7 3.63 -3.67 -5.27
C ILE A 7 2.18 -3.68 -5.75
N CYS A 8 1.57 -2.51 -5.90
CA CYS A 8 0.15 -2.44 -6.25
C CYS A 8 -0.10 -2.80 -7.71
N TRP A 9 0.86 -2.57 -8.60
CA TRP A 9 0.80 -3.03 -9.98
C TRP A 9 0.77 -4.57 -10.04
N GLU A 10 1.72 -5.23 -9.38
CA GLU A 10 1.78 -6.70 -9.33
C GLU A 10 0.52 -7.31 -8.69
N LYS A 11 -0.05 -6.66 -7.67
CA LYS A 11 -1.24 -7.17 -6.97
C LYS A 11 -2.55 -6.96 -7.73
N CYS A 12 -2.70 -5.85 -8.44
CA CYS A 12 -3.99 -5.43 -8.99
C CYS A 12 -4.09 -5.53 -10.51
N VAL A 13 -2.97 -5.57 -11.23
CA VAL A 13 -2.95 -5.53 -12.70
C VAL A 13 -2.50 -6.87 -13.26
N ASP A 14 -3.48 -7.67 -13.71
CA ASP A 14 -3.24 -8.95 -14.39
C ASP A 14 -2.87 -8.74 -15.87
N LYS A 15 -3.81 -8.22 -16.66
CA LYS A 15 -3.61 -7.93 -18.09
C LYS A 15 -3.70 -6.44 -18.38
N PRO A 16 -2.60 -5.77 -18.78
CA PRO A 16 -2.65 -4.36 -19.14
C PRO A 16 -3.45 -4.17 -20.44
N GLY A 17 -4.39 -3.22 -20.41
CA GLY A 17 -5.13 -2.76 -21.57
C GLY A 17 -4.83 -1.29 -21.88
N SER A 18 -5.52 -0.71 -22.87
CA SER A 18 -5.39 0.72 -23.21
C SER A 18 -5.93 1.67 -22.13
N LYS A 19 -6.69 1.15 -21.17
CA LYS A 19 -7.17 1.87 -19.99
C LYS A 19 -7.34 0.91 -18.81
N LEU A 20 -7.27 1.44 -17.59
CA LEU A 20 -7.65 0.68 -16.41
C LEU A 20 -9.17 0.56 -16.35
N GLY A 21 -9.67 -0.63 -15.99
CA GLY A 21 -11.08 -0.82 -15.67
C GLY A 21 -11.36 -0.36 -14.24
N GLY A 22 -12.61 0.02 -13.94
CA GLY A 22 -12.97 0.52 -12.60
C GLY A 22 -12.65 -0.42 -11.44
N ARG A 23 -12.65 -1.75 -11.66
CA ARG A 23 -12.19 -2.74 -10.67
C ARG A 23 -10.69 -2.61 -10.37
N THR A 24 -9.88 -2.46 -11.40
CA THR A 24 -8.42 -2.29 -11.29
C THR A 24 -8.08 -0.96 -10.62
N GLU A 25 -8.76 0.12 -10.99
CA GLU A 25 -8.60 1.44 -10.34
C GLU A 25 -8.95 1.37 -8.85
N THR A 26 -10.09 0.74 -8.51
CA THR A 26 -10.51 0.55 -7.12
C THR A 26 -9.51 -0.31 -6.35
N CYS A 27 -8.98 -1.38 -6.96
CA CYS A 27 -7.96 -2.23 -6.35
C CYS A 27 -6.68 -1.43 -6.03
N ILE A 28 -6.17 -0.66 -7.00
CA ILE A 28 -4.94 0.13 -6.82
C ILE A 28 -5.13 1.17 -5.70
N SER A 29 -6.26 1.89 -5.69
CA SER A 29 -6.59 2.85 -4.63
C SER A 29 -6.60 2.18 -3.24
N ASN A 30 -7.29 1.04 -3.12
CA ASN A 30 -7.33 0.28 -1.88
C ASN A 30 -5.96 -0.28 -1.48
N CYS A 31 -5.16 -0.73 -2.44
CA CYS A 31 -3.83 -1.26 -2.19
C CYS A 31 -2.92 -0.20 -1.58
N VAL A 32 -2.86 1.00 -2.19
CA VAL A 32 -2.04 2.10 -1.69
C VAL A 32 -2.49 2.54 -0.30
N ASN A 33 -3.80 2.73 -0.09
CA ASN A 33 -4.34 3.12 1.22
C ASN A 33 -3.98 2.10 2.31
N ARG A 34 -4.22 0.81 2.04
CA ARG A 34 -3.90 -0.27 3.00
C ARG A 34 -2.41 -0.35 3.31
N PHE A 35 -1.55 -0.16 2.31
CA PHE A 35 -0.11 -0.20 2.53
C PHE A 35 0.35 0.94 3.44
N ILE A 36 -0.19 2.15 3.23
CA ILE A 36 0.11 3.33 4.06
C ILE A 36 -0.39 3.10 5.49
N ASP A 37 -1.63 2.64 5.66
CA ASP A 37 -2.23 2.38 6.97
C ASP A 37 -1.39 1.40 7.79
N VAL A 38 -1.00 0.28 7.16
CA VAL A 38 -0.16 -0.74 7.83
C VAL A 38 1.24 -0.20 8.12
N SER A 39 1.86 0.52 7.18
CA SER A 39 3.18 1.10 7.39
C SER A 39 3.19 2.07 8.57
N PHE A 40 2.16 2.92 8.67
CA PHE A 40 1.99 3.86 9.77
C PHE A 40 1.72 3.14 11.08
N PHE A 41 0.83 2.15 11.09
CA PHE A 41 0.53 1.34 12.26
C PHE A 41 1.80 0.66 12.81
N VAL A 42 2.57 0.01 11.94
CA VAL A 42 3.81 -0.68 12.32
C VAL A 42 4.83 0.32 12.86
N THR A 43 5.03 1.44 12.17
CA THR A 43 5.98 2.49 12.60
C THR A 43 5.61 3.04 13.98
N ASN A 44 4.33 3.37 14.21
CA ASN A 44 3.86 3.86 15.50
C ASN A 44 4.05 2.84 16.62
N ARG A 45 3.79 1.56 16.34
CA ARG A 45 4.01 0.50 17.31
C ARG A 45 5.48 0.42 17.70
N PHE A 46 6.40 0.51 16.74
CA PHE A 46 7.84 0.54 17.06
C PHE A 46 8.23 1.78 17.87
N THR A 47 7.74 2.97 17.50
CA THR A 47 7.98 4.20 18.27
C THR A 47 7.52 4.08 19.73
N GLN A 48 6.33 3.52 19.97
CA GLN A 48 5.81 3.29 21.32
C GLN A 48 6.68 2.33 22.13
N LEU A 49 7.17 1.26 21.50
CA LEU A 49 8.05 0.29 22.16
C LEU A 49 9.39 0.93 22.54
N LEU A 50 9.98 1.75 21.64
CA LEU A 50 11.22 2.46 21.92
C LEU A 50 11.08 3.50 23.04
N GLN A 51 9.97 4.24 23.06
CA GLN A 51 9.68 5.20 24.12
C GLN A 51 9.47 4.54 25.48
N SER A 52 8.91 3.33 25.51
CA SER A 52 8.67 2.58 26.75
C SER A 52 9.93 1.92 27.31
N SER A 53 11.02 1.90 26.53
CA SER A 53 12.31 1.30 26.91
C SER A 53 13.34 2.32 27.45
N VAL A 54 12.95 3.61 27.56
CA VAL A 54 13.76 4.67 28.18
C VAL A 54 13.30 4.91 29.61
#